data_AF-A0A2U2SB65-F1
#
_entry.id   AF-A0A2U2SB65-F1
#
_cell.length_a   1.000
_cell.length_b   1.000
_cell.length_c   1.000
_cell.angle_alpha   90.00
_cell.angle_beta   90.00
_cell.angle_gamma   90.00
#
_symmetry.space_group_name_H-M   'P 1'
#
loop_
_entity.id
_entity.type
_entity.pdbx_description
1 polymer ?
#
loop_
_entity_poly.entity_id
_entity_poly.type
_entity_poly.pdbx_seq_one_letter_code
_entity_poly.pdbx_strand_id
1 'polypeptide(L)'
;MKHTDTQSQSTPIALYLFSVIVMVALIVLPFLTASGAEFAGADEAGSEAVASIAPDYDPTWIQNIWEPPSGETESMLFALQAAAGGVLIGYFFGYKRGQKRTAG
;
A
#
# COMPACT_ATOMS: atom_id res chain seq x y z
N MET A 1 -29.57 -14.88 -38.12
CA MET A 1 -28.16 -15.18 -38.44
C MET A 1 -27.32 -14.48 -37.38
N LYS A 2 -26.96 -15.21 -36.31
CA LYS A 2 -26.26 -14.68 -35.12
C LYS A 2 -24.78 -14.94 -35.28
N HIS A 3 -23.97 -13.90 -35.38
CA HIS A 3 -22.57 -13.94 -34.96
C HIS A 3 -22.25 -12.58 -34.34
N THR A 4 -22.60 -12.43 -33.07
CA THR A 4 -21.95 -11.46 -32.20
C THR A 4 -20.62 -12.09 -31.79
N ASP A 5 -19.57 -11.72 -32.49
CA ASP A 5 -18.20 -12.10 -32.13
C ASP A 5 -17.90 -11.55 -30.74
N THR A 6 -17.82 -12.46 -29.77
CA THR A 6 -17.20 -12.22 -28.49
C THR A 6 -15.72 -11.95 -28.75
N GLN A 7 -15.39 -10.68 -28.99
CA GLN A 7 -14.01 -10.20 -28.98
C GLN A 7 -13.44 -10.48 -27.60
N SER A 8 -12.64 -11.55 -27.53
CA SER A 8 -11.85 -11.93 -26.36
C SER A 8 -10.83 -10.84 -26.11
N GLN A 9 -11.15 -9.93 -25.19
CA GLN A 9 -10.26 -8.90 -24.70
C GLN A 9 -9.07 -9.59 -24.01
N SER A 10 -7.99 -9.83 -24.76
CA SER A 10 -6.76 -10.45 -24.26
C SER A 10 -6.02 -9.45 -23.39
N THR A 11 -6.42 -9.35 -22.12
CA THR A 11 -5.59 -8.69 -21.09
C THR A 11 -4.19 -9.28 -21.18
N PRO A 12 -3.14 -8.49 -21.50
CA PRO A 12 -1.80 -9.02 -21.69
C PRO A 12 -1.28 -9.44 -20.32
N ILE A 13 -1.42 -10.73 -20.00
CA ILE A 13 -0.94 -11.33 -18.74
C ILE A 13 0.54 -10.98 -18.50
N ALA A 14 1.32 -10.86 -19.57
CA ALA A 14 2.70 -10.39 -19.54
C ALA A 14 2.86 -9.01 -18.90
N LEU A 15 1.91 -8.08 -19.11
CA LEU A 15 1.94 -6.73 -18.57
C LEU A 15 1.62 -6.74 -17.06
N TYR A 16 0.70 -7.59 -16.62
CA TYR A 16 0.45 -7.82 -15.18
C TYR A 16 1.65 -8.47 -14.49
N LEU A 17 2.25 -9.50 -15.10
CA LEU A 17 3.45 -10.14 -14.56
C LEU A 17 4.62 -9.17 -14.48
N PHE A 18 4.82 -8.36 -15.51
CA PHE A 18 5.81 -7.28 -15.49
C PHE A 18 5.55 -6.28 -14.35
N SER A 19 4.30 -5.87 -14.15
CA SER A 19 3.90 -4.96 -13.06
C SER A 19 4.22 -5.55 -11.68
N VAL A 20 3.94 -6.84 -11.48
CA VAL A 20 4.26 -7.54 -10.22
C VAL A 20 5.77 -7.63 -10.01
N ILE A 21 6.55 -7.92 -11.05
CA ILE A 21 8.01 -7.97 -10.97
C ILE A 21 8.58 -6.60 -10.60
N VAL A 22 8.11 -5.53 -11.26
CA VAL A 22 8.52 -4.15 -10.93
C VAL A 22 8.16 -3.81 -9.49
N MET A 23 6.95 -4.13 -9.03
CA MET A 23 6.52 -3.92 -7.66
C MET A 23 7.44 -4.62 -6.65
N VAL A 24 7.72 -5.91 -6.88
CA VAL A 24 8.61 -6.70 -6.01
C VAL A 24 10.02 -6.13 -6.02
N ALA A 25 10.54 -5.71 -7.19
CA ALA A 25 11.84 -5.07 -7.29
C ALA A 25 11.90 -3.76 -6.49
N LEU A 26 10.86 -2.91 -6.58
CA LEU A 26 10.78 -1.66 -5.81
C LEU A 26 10.73 -1.90 -4.30
N ILE A 27 10.11 -3.00 -3.86
CA ILE A 27 10.09 -3.37 -2.43
C ILE A 27 11.45 -3.93 -2.00
N VAL A 28 12.05 -4.83 -2.77
CA VAL A 28 13.25 -5.60 -2.37
C VAL A 28 14.55 -4.83 -2.55
N LEU A 29 14.67 -4.01 -3.59
CA LEU A 29 15.91 -3.25 -3.88
C LEU A 29 16.38 -2.39 -2.70
N PRO A 30 15.50 -1.60 -2.02
CA PRO A 30 15.88 -0.82 -0.84
C PRO A 30 16.44 -1.69 0.30
N PHE A 31 15.90 -2.88 0.55
CA PHE A 31 16.42 -3.78 1.59
C PHE A 31 17.82 -4.32 1.27
N LEU A 32 18.17 -4.43 -0.01
CA LEU A 32 19.49 -4.89 -0.45
C LEU A 32 20.52 -3.75 -0.51
N THR A 33 20.12 -2.55 -0.91
CA THR A 33 21.03 -1.41 -1.05
C THR A 33 21.18 -0.58 0.22
N ALA A 34 20.17 -0.58 1.09
CA ALA A 34 20.14 0.16 2.35
C ALA A 34 20.08 -0.79 3.55
N SER A 35 20.83 -1.89 3.50
CA SER A 35 20.94 -2.89 4.59
C SER A 35 21.57 -2.26 5.83
N GLY A 36 20.73 -1.69 6.70
CA GLY A 36 21.15 -0.94 7.89
C GLY A 36 20.56 0.46 8.01
N ALA A 37 19.77 0.92 7.03
CA ALA A 37 18.99 2.13 7.19
C ALA A 37 17.83 1.90 8.18
N GLU A 38 17.66 2.81 9.13
CA GLU A 38 16.41 2.89 9.88
C GLU A 38 15.32 3.33 8.91
N PHE A 39 14.41 2.41 8.59
CA PHE A 39 13.22 2.70 7.80
C PHE A 39 12.21 3.46 8.68
N ALA A 40 12.60 4.65 9.12
CA ALA A 40 11.73 5.58 9.83
C ALA A 40 10.72 6.19 8.86
N GLY A 41 9.60 6.68 9.41
CA GLY A 41 8.59 7.38 8.62
C GLY A 41 9.18 8.63 7.95
N ALA A 42 8.70 8.95 6.75
CA ALA A 42 9.12 10.16 6.05
C ALA A 42 8.81 11.44 6.84
N ASP A 43 7.81 11.39 7.72
CA ASP A 43 7.40 12.50 8.58
C ASP A 43 8.43 12.80 9.68
N GLU A 44 9.01 11.74 10.29
CA GLU A 44 10.09 11.85 11.28
C GLU A 44 11.34 12.50 10.67
N ALA A 45 11.77 12.03 9.49
CA ALA A 45 12.93 12.59 8.80
C ALA A 45 12.68 14.05 8.35
N GLY A 46 11.43 14.38 8.02
CA GLY A 46 11.03 15.74 7.66
C GLY A 46 11.03 16.69 8.84
N SER A 47 10.49 16.27 9.99
CA SER A 47 10.42 17.09 11.20
C SER A 47 11.82 17.38 11.76
N GLU A 48 12.72 16.39 11.74
CA GLU A 48 14.11 16.54 12.20
C GLU A 48 14.90 17.51 11.30
N ALA A 49 14.72 17.42 9.98
CA ALA A 49 15.33 18.34 9.03
C ALA A 49 14.82 19.78 9.23
N VAL A 50 13.50 19.97 9.42
CA VAL A 50 12.91 21.29 9.67
C VAL A 50 13.41 21.87 10.99
N ALA A 51 13.45 21.07 12.06
CA ALA A 51 13.97 21.48 13.35
C ALA A 51 15.45 21.90 13.29
N SER A 52 16.24 21.28 12.42
CA SER A 52 17.65 21.64 12.22
C SER A 52 17.87 22.93 11.43
N ILE A 53 16.99 23.23 10.46
CA ILE A 53 17.13 24.38 9.55
C ILE A 53 16.50 25.63 10.16
N ALA A 54 15.39 25.47 10.88
CA ALA A 54 14.64 26.58 11.47
C ALA A 54 14.14 26.17 12.86
N PRO A 55 14.98 26.26 13.90
CA PRO A 55 14.61 25.85 15.26
C PRO A 55 13.48 26.71 15.88
N ASP A 56 13.29 27.94 15.39
CA ASP A 56 12.19 28.83 15.80
C ASP A 56 10.94 28.70 14.91
N TYR A 57 10.91 27.73 13.99
CA TYR A 57 9.77 27.51 13.11
C TYR A 57 8.65 26.78 13.83
N ASP A 58 7.57 27.52 14.10
CA ASP A 58 6.31 26.97 14.58
C ASP A 58 5.37 26.76 13.37
N PRO A 59 5.17 25.52 12.87
CA PRO A 59 4.31 25.24 11.72
C PRO A 59 2.83 25.46 12.07
N THR A 60 2.42 26.72 12.09
CA THR A 60 1.04 27.18 12.36
C THR A 60 0.01 26.70 11.33
N TRP A 61 0.45 26.14 10.21
CA TRP A 61 -0.38 25.61 9.13
C TRP A 61 -0.59 24.09 9.22
N ILE A 62 0.13 23.37 10.11
CA ILE A 62 -0.16 21.98 10.47
C ILE A 62 -0.90 22.00 11.81
N GLN A 63 -2.20 22.29 11.78
CA GLN A 63 -3.04 21.99 12.94
C GLN A 63 -3.48 20.53 12.82
N ASN A 64 -2.77 19.62 13.48
CA ASN A 64 -3.23 18.24 13.64
C ASN A 64 -4.56 18.28 14.42
N ILE A 65 -5.67 18.09 13.71
CA ILE A 65 -7.03 17.98 14.30
C ILE A 65 -7.05 16.87 15.35
N TRP A 66 -6.22 15.84 15.14
CA TRP A 66 -5.99 14.76 16.07
C TRP A 66 -4.55 14.27 15.89
N GLU A 67 -3.79 14.25 16.97
CA GLU A 67 -2.45 13.70 17.03
C GLU A 67 -2.49 12.44 17.90
N PRO A 68 -2.03 11.28 17.38
CA PRO A 68 -2.00 10.05 18.15
C PRO A 68 -1.06 10.23 19.36
N PRO A 69 -1.49 9.85 20.58
CA PRO A 69 -0.73 10.09 21.80
C PRO A 69 0.58 9.26 21.90
N SER A 70 0.81 8.31 20.98
CA SER A 70 2.05 7.54 20.86
C SER A 70 2.21 6.90 19.47
N GLY A 71 3.44 6.66 19.03
CA GLY A 71 3.74 5.93 17.79
C GLY A 71 3.25 4.46 17.79
N GLU A 72 2.97 3.90 18.96
CA GLU A 72 2.31 2.59 19.06
C GLU A 72 0.87 2.64 18.53
N THR A 73 0.16 3.74 18.77
CA THR A 73 -1.23 3.92 18.31
C THR A 73 -1.29 4.05 16.80
N GLU A 74 -0.33 4.75 16.18
CA GLU A 74 -0.17 4.81 14.72
C GLU A 74 0.04 3.43 14.12
N SER A 75 0.97 2.67 14.70
CA SER A 75 1.28 1.31 14.26
C SER A 75 0.06 0.39 14.38
N MET A 76 -0.75 0.53 15.43
CA MET A 76 -2.01 -0.20 15.58
C MET A 76 -3.06 0.19 14.52
N LEU A 77 -3.17 1.48 14.18
CA LEU A 77 -4.05 1.96 13.12
C LEU A 77 -3.64 1.40 11.75
N PHE A 78 -2.34 1.40 11.43
CA PHE A 78 -1.83 0.77 10.21
C PHE A 78 -2.04 -0.75 10.20
N ALA A 79 -1.81 -1.43 11.32
CA ALA A 79 -2.06 -2.87 11.44
C ALA A 79 -3.54 -3.21 11.25
N LEU A 80 -4.45 -2.39 11.79
CA LEU A 80 -5.89 -2.53 11.60
C LEU A 80 -6.29 -2.34 10.14
N GLN A 81 -5.75 -1.31 9.47
CA GLN A 81 -5.97 -1.07 8.04
C GLN A 81 -5.48 -2.25 7.19
N ALA A 82 -4.30 -2.79 7.50
CA ALA A 82 -3.76 -3.97 6.83
C ALA A 82 -4.64 -5.22 7.03
N ALA A 83 -5.11 -5.46 8.25
CA ALA A 83 -6.01 -6.56 8.57
C ALA A 83 -7.35 -6.45 7.81
N ALA A 84 -7.97 -5.26 7.82
CA ALA A 84 -9.21 -5.00 7.09
C ALA A 84 -9.04 -5.19 5.57
N GLY A 85 -7.94 -4.68 5.00
CA GLY A 85 -7.60 -4.89 3.59
C GLY A 85 -7.43 -6.37 3.25
N GLY A 86 -6.74 -7.14 4.10
CA GLY A 86 -6.57 -8.58 3.94
C GLY A 86 -7.89 -9.35 3.95
N VAL A 87 -8.80 -9.02 4.87
CA VAL A 87 -10.14 -9.63 4.95
C VAL A 87 -10.95 -9.33 3.69
N LEU A 88 -10.96 -8.08 3.21
CA LEU A 88 -11.71 -7.69 2.00
C LEU A 88 -11.20 -8.41 0.75
N ILE A 89 -9.88 -8.45 0.57
CA ILE A 89 -9.25 -9.15 -0.57
C ILE A 89 -9.55 -10.65 -0.49
N GLY A 90 -9.37 -11.26 0.68
CA GLY A 90 -9.66 -12.67 0.90
C GLY A 90 -11.13 -13.03 0.62
N TYR A 91 -12.06 -12.21 1.12
CA TYR A 91 -13.49 -12.37 0.86
C TYR A 91 -13.82 -12.28 -0.63
N PHE A 92 -13.26 -11.31 -1.35
CA PHE A 92 -13.50 -11.15 -2.79
C PHE A 92 -13.07 -12.39 -3.60
N PHE A 93 -11.85 -12.86 -3.37
CA PHE A 93 -11.34 -14.06 -4.04
C PHE A 93 -12.12 -15.32 -3.63
N GLY A 94 -12.46 -15.45 -2.35
CA GLY A 94 -13.27 -16.55 -1.83
C GLY A 94 -14.68 -16.57 -2.45
N TYR A 95 -15.35 -15.43 -2.52
CA TYR A 95 -16.67 -15.27 -3.11
C TYR A 95 -16.66 -15.61 -4.61
N LYS A 96 -15.68 -15.09 -5.38
CA LYS A 96 -15.53 -15.44 -6.79
C LYS A 96 -15.20 -16.92 -7.02
N ARG A 97 -14.43 -17.54 -6.12
CA ARG A 97 -14.17 -19.00 -6.17
C ARG A 97 -15.42 -19.81 -5.88
N GLY A 98 -16.26 -19.37 -4.92
CA GLY A 98 -17.52 -19.99 -4.55
C GLY A 98 -18.54 -19.99 -5.70
N GLN A 99 -18.73 -18.85 -6.37
CA GLN A 99 -19.64 -18.73 -7.52
C GLN A 99 -19.29 -19.67 -8.69
N LYS A 100 -17.99 -19.90 -8.93
CA LYS A 100 -17.53 -20.83 -9.97
C LYS A 100 -17.81 -22.30 -9.64
N ARG A 101 -18.06 -22.64 -8.37
CA ARG A 101 -18.37 -24.00 -7.91
C ARG A 101 -19.86 -24.31 -7.88
N THR A 102 -20.73 -23.30 -7.77
CA THR A 102 -22.19 -23.46 -7.83
C THR A 102 -22.76 -23.35 -9.25
N ALA A 103 -21.99 -22.82 -10.20
CA ALA A 103 -22.39 -22.66 -11.60
C ALA A 103 -21.92 -23.80 -12.54
N GLY A 104 -21.38 -24.89 -12.00
CA GLY A 104 -21.03 -26.12 -12.71
C GLY A 104 -21.60 -27.32 -12.00
#